data_AF-A0A7C7RW53-F1
#
_entry.id   AF-A0A7C7RW53-F1
#
_cell.length_a   1.000
_cell.length_b   1.000
_cell.length_c   1.000
_cell.angle_alpha   90.00
_cell.angle_beta   90.00
_cell.angle_gamma   90.00
#
_symmetry.space_group_name_H-M   'P 1'
#
loop_
_entity.id
_entity.type
_entity.pdbx_description
1 polymer ?
#
loop_
_entity_poly.entity_id
_entity_poly.type
_entity_poly.pdbx_seq_one_letter_code
_entity_poly.pdbx_strand_id
1 'polypeptide(L)'
;MMHQPHPHDEAVVASEWVAVIGGGDEEMSLLAGFVTMADQLAEVRVWRDGKGLVARCYFDGALLRPGDAVSTETLLLRVGPDPLVLLEEWAEAAGAGMGARVDAGVGAVNCAHTRIGNSPTGWCTWYAYYGENTADDILANLEAIVRYDLPLEVVVIDDGYQTAIGDWFSLDPDKFPQGMGPVVEAIRRAGRRPGIWTAPFGAAEDSRLFADHPDWFLRDEAGEPVGVATMSPSAT
;
A
#
# COMPACT_ATOMS: atom_id res chain seq x y z
N MET A 1 17.66 -10.45 9.33
CA MET A 1 16.53 -10.95 10.13
C MET A 1 15.29 -10.68 9.29
N MET A 2 14.55 -11.71 8.86
CA MET A 2 13.37 -11.53 8.01
C MET A 2 12.31 -10.85 8.89
N HIS A 3 11.87 -9.64 8.55
CA HIS A 3 10.78 -8.94 9.22
C HIS A 3 9.46 -9.65 8.87
N GLN A 4 9.29 -10.88 9.36
CA GLN A 4 7.99 -11.54 9.36
C GLN A 4 7.23 -10.94 10.55
N PRO A 5 6.14 -10.19 10.32
CA PRO A 5 5.42 -9.52 11.40
C PRO A 5 4.85 -10.52 12.43
N HIS A 6 4.74 -11.81 12.08
CA HIS A 6 4.22 -12.83 12.96
C HIS A 6 5.08 -14.12 12.89
N PRO A 7 5.57 -14.66 14.02
CA PRO A 7 6.00 -16.04 14.04
C PRO A 7 4.81 -16.93 13.69
N HIS A 8 4.97 -17.84 12.73
CA HIS A 8 3.95 -18.82 12.38
C HIS A 8 3.71 -19.77 13.56
N ASP A 9 2.72 -19.45 14.39
CA ASP A 9 2.11 -20.39 15.32
C ASP A 9 0.77 -20.83 14.73
N GLU A 10 0.66 -22.09 14.31
CA GLU A 10 -0.56 -22.63 13.72
C GLU A 10 -1.78 -22.50 14.65
N ALA A 11 -1.56 -22.39 15.97
CA ALA A 11 -2.62 -22.22 16.95
C ALA A 11 -3.20 -20.80 17.03
N VAL A 12 -2.51 -19.80 16.47
CA VAL A 12 -2.89 -18.38 16.57
C VAL A 12 -3.09 -17.78 15.17
N VAL A 13 -4.23 -17.12 14.98
CA VAL A 13 -4.46 -16.26 13.82
C VAL A 13 -4.13 -14.83 14.25
N ALA A 14 -3.22 -14.18 13.52
CA ALA A 14 -2.91 -12.77 13.69
C ALA A 14 -3.38 -12.00 12.45
N SER A 15 -3.96 -10.83 12.69
CA SER A 15 -4.37 -9.89 11.65
C SER A 15 -4.03 -8.48 12.09
N GLU A 16 -3.46 -7.69 11.18
CA GLU A 16 -3.26 -6.27 11.40
C GLU A 16 -4.61 -5.56 11.39
N TRP A 17 -4.79 -4.63 12.33
CA TRP A 17 -5.94 -3.72 12.46
C TRP A 17 -7.30 -4.33 12.77
N VAL A 18 -7.73 -5.44 12.16
CA VAL A 18 -9.09 -5.98 12.32
C VAL A 18 -9.15 -7.49 12.18
N ALA A 19 -10.05 -8.11 12.94
CA ALA A 19 -10.48 -9.49 12.75
C ALA A 19 -12.00 -9.61 12.95
N VAL A 20 -12.61 -10.49 12.16
CA VAL A 20 -13.98 -10.98 12.40
C VAL A 20 -13.92 -12.46 12.74
N ILE A 21 -14.59 -12.82 13.82
CA ILE A 21 -14.53 -14.14 14.44
C ILE A 21 -15.95 -14.69 14.42
N GLY A 22 -16.18 -15.69 13.57
CA GLY A 22 -17.43 -16.44 13.57
C GLY A 22 -17.43 -17.52 14.66
N GLY A 23 -18.51 -17.63 15.42
CA GLY A 23 -18.78 -18.83 16.20
C GLY A 23 -19.21 -19.95 15.26
N GLY A 24 -18.73 -21.19 15.46
CA GLY A 24 -18.96 -22.31 14.54
C GLY A 24 -20.42 -22.51 14.12
N ASP A 25 -21.25 -23.05 15.02
CA ASP A 25 -22.69 -23.31 14.78
C ASP A 25 -23.57 -22.07 15.11
N GLU A 26 -22.99 -20.91 15.36
CA GLU A 26 -23.70 -19.73 15.86
C GLU A 26 -24.07 -18.75 14.75
N GLU A 27 -25.26 -18.16 14.84
CA GLU A 27 -25.75 -17.11 13.94
C GLU A 27 -25.06 -15.75 14.16
N MET A 28 -24.01 -15.66 15.00
CA MET A 28 -23.38 -14.40 15.39
C MET A 28 -21.87 -14.42 15.22
N SER A 29 -21.33 -13.27 14.80
CA SER A 29 -19.90 -12.99 14.66
C SER A 29 -19.49 -11.83 15.56
N LEU A 30 -18.24 -11.86 16.04
CA LEU A 30 -17.59 -10.78 16.76
C LEU A 30 -16.56 -10.10 15.86
N LEU A 31 -16.68 -8.79 15.68
CA LEU A 31 -15.62 -7.95 15.13
C LEU A 31 -14.83 -7.31 16.26
N ALA A 32 -13.51 -7.39 16.16
CA ALA A 32 -12.57 -6.56 16.90
C ALA A 32 -11.66 -5.86 15.89
N GLY A 33 -11.71 -4.52 15.86
CA GLY A 33 -10.91 -3.75 14.91
C GLY A 33 -10.58 -2.35 15.39
N PHE A 34 -9.36 -1.89 15.16
CA PHE A 34 -8.93 -0.53 15.45
C PHE A 34 -9.48 0.42 14.38
N VAL A 35 -10.05 1.55 14.79
CA VAL A 35 -10.65 2.57 13.91
C VAL A 35 -9.80 3.85 13.83
N THR A 36 -8.69 3.88 14.55
CA THR A 36 -7.61 4.84 14.38
C THR A 36 -6.31 4.07 14.14
N MET A 37 -5.40 4.67 13.37
CA MET A 37 -4.18 4.03 12.84
C MET A 37 -3.05 5.07 12.70
N ALA A 38 -3.07 6.13 13.51
CA ALA A 38 -2.24 7.31 13.30
C ALA A 38 -0.87 7.21 14.00
N ASP A 39 -0.83 6.57 15.15
CA ASP A 39 0.26 6.67 16.11
C ASP A 39 0.95 5.33 16.35
N GLN A 40 0.24 4.21 16.23
CA GLN A 40 0.76 2.87 16.54
C GLN A 40 0.34 1.84 15.49
N LEU A 41 1.24 0.91 15.15
CA LEU A 41 0.84 -0.35 14.54
C LEU A 41 -0.05 -1.13 15.53
N ALA A 42 -1.16 -1.69 15.05
CA ALA A 42 -2.07 -2.44 15.88
C ALA A 42 -2.44 -3.80 15.28
N GLU A 43 -2.68 -4.78 16.15
CA GLU A 43 -2.87 -6.18 15.78
C GLU A 43 -3.97 -6.81 16.63
N VAL A 44 -4.74 -7.71 16.01
CA VAL A 44 -5.69 -8.59 16.67
C VAL A 44 -5.22 -10.04 16.52
N ARG A 45 -5.12 -10.75 17.65
CA ARG A 45 -4.75 -12.17 17.72
C ARG A 45 -5.88 -12.99 18.29
N VAL A 46 -6.16 -14.13 17.66
CA VAL A 46 -7.21 -15.07 18.05
C VAL A 46 -6.61 -16.46 18.15
N TRP A 47 -6.82 -17.12 19.28
CA TRP A 47 -6.45 -18.53 19.43
C TRP A 47 -7.54 -19.40 18.79
N ARG A 48 -7.13 -20.33 17.92
CA ARG A 48 -8.05 -21.20 17.18
C ARG A 48 -8.88 -22.13 18.07
N ASP A 49 -8.41 -22.40 19.29
CA ASP A 49 -9.15 -23.16 20.28
C ASP A 49 -10.26 -22.35 20.98
N GLY A 50 -10.44 -21.08 20.59
CA GLY A 50 -11.46 -20.18 21.09
C GLY A 50 -11.17 -19.61 22.49
N LYS A 51 -10.02 -19.90 23.09
CA LYS A 51 -9.74 -19.53 24.49
C LYS A 51 -9.10 -18.16 24.67
N GLY A 52 -8.79 -17.45 23.60
CA GLY A 52 -8.06 -16.19 23.67
C GLY A 52 -8.35 -15.23 22.53
N LEU A 53 -8.49 -13.97 22.89
CA LEU A 53 -8.49 -12.80 22.00
C LEU A 53 -7.58 -11.75 22.62
N VAL A 54 -6.65 -11.20 21.83
CA VAL A 54 -5.81 -10.08 22.21
C VAL A 54 -5.88 -9.01 21.13
N ALA A 55 -6.21 -7.77 21.52
CA ALA A 55 -6.03 -6.59 20.70
C ALA A 55 -4.86 -5.79 21.28
N ARG A 56 -3.87 -5.46 20.45
CA ARG A 56 -2.59 -4.88 20.90
C ARG A 56 -2.19 -3.70 20.02
N CYS A 57 -1.71 -2.63 20.65
CA CYS A 57 -0.96 -1.56 19.99
C CYS A 57 0.53 -1.68 20.33
N TYR A 58 1.38 -1.44 19.34
CA TYR A 58 2.83 -1.43 19.47
C TYR A 58 3.32 0.01 19.70
N PHE A 59 4.07 0.21 20.77
CA PHE A 59 4.63 1.52 21.15
C PHE A 59 6.12 1.65 20.81
N ASP A 60 6.73 0.63 20.20
CA ASP A 60 8.10 0.67 19.64
C ASP A 60 9.16 1.24 20.60
N GLY A 61 9.06 0.89 21.89
CA GLY A 61 10.00 1.34 22.91
C GLY A 61 9.81 2.79 23.37
N ALA A 62 8.67 3.43 23.09
CA ALA A 62 8.36 4.79 23.52
C ALA A 62 8.62 4.99 25.02
N LEU A 63 9.48 5.97 25.33
CA LEU A 63 9.86 6.32 26.69
C LEU A 63 8.91 7.37 27.25
N LEU A 64 8.18 7.01 28.32
CA LEU A 64 7.36 7.94 29.08
C LEU A 64 8.16 8.50 30.26
N ARG A 65 8.25 9.83 30.37
CA ARG A 65 8.80 10.49 31.56
C ARG A 65 7.74 10.52 32.67
N PRO A 66 8.13 10.72 33.93
CA PRO A 66 7.16 10.92 35.01
C PRO A 66 6.18 12.05 34.69
N GLY A 67 4.89 11.71 34.55
CA GLY A 67 3.82 12.65 34.20
C GLY A 67 3.39 12.62 32.73
N ASP A 68 4.14 11.96 31.85
CA ASP A 68 3.73 11.73 30.47
C ASP A 68 2.61 10.67 30.42
N ALA A 69 1.73 10.80 29.43
CA ALA A 69 0.68 9.84 29.14
C ALA A 69 0.62 9.57 27.64
N VAL A 70 0.19 8.37 27.28
CA VAL A 70 -0.09 7.97 25.91
C VAL A 70 -1.40 7.18 25.87
N SER A 71 -2.10 7.27 24.75
CA SER A 71 -3.32 6.51 24.50
C SER A 71 -3.05 5.47 23.43
N THR A 72 -3.75 4.33 23.51
CA THR A 72 -3.76 3.37 22.41
C THR A 72 -4.58 3.90 21.24
N GLU A 73 -4.44 3.27 20.07
CA GLU A 73 -5.46 3.35 19.03
C GLU A 73 -6.84 2.93 19.57
N THR A 74 -7.91 3.46 18.96
CA THR A 74 -9.28 3.22 19.38
C THR A 74 -9.76 1.87 18.87
N LEU A 75 -10.09 0.94 19.78
CA LEU A 75 -10.65 -0.36 19.45
C LEU A 75 -12.19 -0.31 19.35
N LEU A 76 -12.72 -0.76 18.22
CA LEU A 76 -14.14 -1.04 18.00
C LEU A 76 -14.43 -2.52 18.25
N LEU A 77 -15.40 -2.80 19.11
CA LEU A 77 -16.00 -4.12 19.26
C LEU A 77 -17.46 -4.09 18.80
N ARG A 78 -17.83 -5.04 17.94
CA ARG A 78 -19.19 -5.19 17.42
C ARG A 78 -19.56 -6.66 17.31
N VAL A 79 -20.82 -6.96 17.57
CA VAL A 79 -21.37 -8.32 17.43
C VAL A 79 -22.58 -8.22 16.51
N GLY A 80 -22.63 -9.09 15.51
CA GLY A 80 -23.66 -9.05 14.49
C GLY A 80 -23.77 -10.38 13.75
N PRO A 81 -24.90 -10.65 13.11
CA PRO A 81 -25.12 -11.94 12.46
C PRO A 81 -24.40 -12.09 11.13
N ASP A 82 -24.08 -10.97 10.47
CA ASP A 82 -23.40 -10.95 9.18
C ASP A 82 -21.96 -10.42 9.32
N PRO A 83 -20.93 -11.26 9.14
CA PRO A 83 -19.54 -10.86 9.26
C PRO A 83 -19.11 -9.82 8.21
N LEU A 84 -19.75 -9.78 7.03
CA LEU A 84 -19.43 -8.80 5.99
C LEU A 84 -19.98 -7.43 6.35
N VAL A 85 -21.20 -7.36 6.88
CA VAL A 85 -21.78 -6.10 7.39
C VAL A 85 -20.92 -5.53 8.52
N LEU A 86 -20.40 -6.37 9.41
CA LEU A 86 -19.47 -5.93 10.45
C LEU A 86 -18.21 -5.29 9.84
N LEU A 87 -17.62 -5.89 8.81
CA LEU A 87 -16.45 -5.34 8.12
C LEU A 87 -16.76 -4.00 7.43
N GLU A 88 -17.95 -3.87 6.82
CA GLU A 88 -18.41 -2.62 6.21
C GLU A 88 -18.54 -1.51 7.27
N GLU A 89 -19.19 -1.78 8.40
CA GLU A 89 -19.31 -0.84 9.52
C GLU A 89 -17.94 -0.43 10.10
N TRP A 90 -17.01 -1.38 10.23
CA TRP A 90 -15.64 -1.09 10.65
C TRP A 90 -14.91 -0.22 9.63
N ALA A 91 -15.03 -0.51 8.33
CA ALA A 91 -14.40 0.28 7.28
C ALA A 91 -14.94 1.71 7.24
N GLU A 92 -16.24 1.91 7.44
CA GLU A 92 -16.85 3.23 7.59
C GLU A 92 -16.32 3.96 8.83
N ALA A 93 -16.25 3.28 9.97
CA ALA A 93 -15.75 3.87 11.21
C ALA A 93 -14.27 4.23 11.13
N ALA A 94 -13.43 3.34 10.59
CA ALA A 94 -12.01 3.59 10.34
C ALA A 94 -11.81 4.70 9.33
N GLY A 95 -12.60 4.72 8.26
CA GLY A 95 -12.58 5.79 7.26
C GLY A 95 -12.95 7.16 7.84
N ALA A 96 -13.97 7.22 8.68
CA ALA A 96 -14.33 8.44 9.39
C ALA A 96 -13.25 8.87 10.41
N GLY A 97 -12.68 7.91 11.17
CA GLY A 97 -11.64 8.15 12.17
C GLY A 97 -10.32 8.63 11.57
N MET A 98 -9.97 8.16 10.37
CA MET A 98 -8.71 8.47 9.69
C MET A 98 -8.85 9.49 8.55
N GLY A 99 -10.04 10.06 8.35
CA GLY A 99 -10.28 11.04 7.29
C GLY A 99 -10.06 10.48 5.88
N ALA A 100 -10.59 9.28 5.62
CA ALA A 100 -10.49 8.62 4.33
C ALA A 100 -10.95 9.53 3.18
N ARG A 101 -10.11 9.59 2.15
CA ARG A 101 -10.36 10.41 0.96
C ARG A 101 -11.21 9.62 -0.01
N VAL A 102 -12.52 9.69 0.17
CA VAL A 102 -13.50 9.15 -0.77
C VAL A 102 -14.03 10.27 -1.65
N ASP A 103 -14.16 10.02 -2.96
CA ASP A 103 -14.78 10.99 -3.85
C ASP A 103 -16.25 11.19 -3.44
N ALA A 104 -16.72 12.43 -3.41
CA ALA A 104 -18.06 12.80 -2.92
C ALA A 104 -19.21 12.17 -3.74
N GLY A 105 -18.91 11.60 -4.92
CA GLY A 105 -19.83 10.84 -5.74
C GLY A 105 -20.03 9.37 -5.31
N VAL A 106 -19.22 8.87 -4.37
CA VAL A 106 -19.36 7.54 -3.77
C VAL A 106 -20.14 7.69 -2.46
N GLY A 107 -21.45 7.94 -2.59
CA GLY A 107 -22.34 7.83 -1.43
C GLY A 107 -22.29 6.42 -0.85
N ALA A 108 -22.57 6.30 0.46
CA ALA A 108 -22.60 5.07 1.24
C ALA A 108 -23.01 3.85 0.38
N VAL A 109 -22.10 2.89 0.30
CA VAL A 109 -22.13 1.81 -0.68
C VAL A 109 -23.27 0.87 -0.32
N ASN A 110 -24.28 0.78 -1.18
CA ASN A 110 -25.22 -0.34 -1.17
C ASN A 110 -24.66 -1.36 -2.18
N CYS A 111 -24.06 -2.43 -1.66
CA CYS A 111 -23.35 -3.45 -2.41
C CYS A 111 -24.29 -4.26 -3.32
N ALA A 112 -24.52 -3.78 -4.53
CA ALA A 112 -24.89 -4.60 -5.70
C ALA A 112 -24.81 -3.74 -6.98
N HIS A 113 -23.78 -3.95 -7.81
CA HIS A 113 -23.74 -3.51 -9.22
C HIS A 113 -23.66 -2.00 -9.55
N THR A 114 -23.29 -1.13 -8.61
CA THR A 114 -23.09 0.30 -8.92
C THR A 114 -21.63 0.59 -9.26
N ARG A 115 -21.37 1.33 -10.34
CA ARG A 115 -20.01 1.80 -10.71
C ARG A 115 -19.34 2.42 -9.50
N ILE A 116 -18.14 1.94 -9.17
CA ILE A 116 -17.30 2.47 -8.08
C ILE A 116 -16.83 3.87 -8.50
N GLY A 117 -17.66 4.89 -8.31
CA GLY A 117 -17.32 6.31 -8.47
C GLY A 117 -16.54 6.68 -9.74
N ASN A 118 -15.83 7.81 -9.67
CA ASN A 118 -14.92 8.35 -10.68
C ASN A 118 -13.54 7.64 -10.66
N SER A 119 -13.51 6.31 -10.49
CA SER A 119 -12.25 5.56 -10.44
C SER A 119 -11.54 5.63 -11.80
N PRO A 120 -10.29 6.13 -11.88
CA PRO A 120 -9.60 6.29 -13.14
C PRO A 120 -9.30 4.93 -13.77
N THR A 121 -9.55 4.78 -15.07
CA THR A 121 -9.02 3.67 -15.85
C THR A 121 -7.61 3.99 -16.34
N GLY A 122 -6.76 2.98 -16.52
CA GLY A 122 -5.41 3.24 -17.01
C GLY A 122 -4.66 2.00 -17.48
N TRP A 123 -3.53 2.26 -18.12
CA TRP A 123 -2.53 1.28 -18.52
C TRP A 123 -1.24 1.49 -17.72
N CYS A 124 -0.56 0.40 -17.36
CA CYS A 124 0.67 0.40 -16.58
C CYS A 124 1.71 -0.48 -17.29
N THR A 125 2.96 0.01 -17.38
CA THR A 125 4.04 -0.69 -18.08
C THR A 125 4.49 -1.98 -17.39
N TRP A 126 4.34 -2.09 -16.06
CA TRP A 126 4.93 -3.15 -15.24
C TRP A 126 4.59 -4.57 -15.71
N TYR A 127 3.31 -4.85 -15.96
CA TYR A 127 2.86 -6.23 -16.22
C TYR A 127 3.18 -6.73 -17.64
N ALA A 128 3.79 -5.89 -18.47
CA ALA A 128 4.29 -6.27 -19.79
C ALA A 128 5.82 -6.22 -19.86
N TYR A 129 6.43 -5.19 -19.27
CA TYR A 129 7.85 -4.88 -19.44
C TYR A 129 8.68 -5.06 -18.17
N TYR A 130 8.04 -5.13 -17.00
CA TYR A 130 8.72 -5.01 -15.70
C TYR A 130 9.67 -3.80 -15.71
N GLY A 131 10.89 -3.96 -15.21
CA GLY A 131 11.91 -2.90 -15.18
C GLY A 131 12.52 -2.54 -16.53
N GLU A 132 12.10 -3.14 -17.65
CA GLU A 132 12.71 -2.95 -18.98
C GLU A 132 11.91 -2.04 -19.91
N ASN A 133 10.97 -1.25 -19.38
CA ASN A 133 10.20 -0.32 -20.20
C ASN A 133 11.06 0.82 -20.77
N THR A 134 10.87 1.12 -22.05
CA THR A 134 11.53 2.25 -22.72
C THR A 134 10.54 3.37 -23.07
N ALA A 135 11.06 4.54 -23.43
CA ALA A 135 10.26 5.62 -24.00
C ALA A 135 9.48 5.16 -25.25
N ASP A 136 10.10 4.36 -26.11
CA ASP A 136 9.49 3.86 -27.34
C ASP A 136 8.34 2.88 -27.07
N ASP A 137 8.49 2.00 -26.08
CA ASP A 137 7.41 1.11 -25.65
C ASP A 137 6.17 1.88 -25.21
N ILE A 138 6.37 2.94 -24.41
CA ILE A 138 5.28 3.78 -23.92
C ILE A 138 4.59 4.51 -25.08
N LEU A 139 5.36 5.05 -26.02
CA LEU A 139 4.81 5.76 -27.18
C LEU A 139 4.06 4.82 -28.13
N ALA A 140 4.56 3.61 -28.36
CA ALA A 140 3.89 2.60 -29.19
C ALA A 140 2.56 2.14 -28.56
N ASN A 141 2.54 1.91 -27.23
CA ASN A 141 1.31 1.56 -26.54
C ASN A 141 0.33 2.74 -26.48
N LEU A 142 0.81 3.98 -26.33
CA LEU A 142 -0.02 5.17 -26.43
C LEU A 142 -0.67 5.30 -27.81
N GLU A 143 0.07 5.02 -28.89
CA GLU A 143 -0.49 4.98 -30.24
C GLU A 143 -1.57 3.90 -30.36
N ALA A 144 -1.34 2.71 -29.82
CA ALA A 144 -2.34 1.64 -29.81
C ALA A 144 -3.61 2.04 -29.02
N ILE A 145 -3.46 2.64 -27.84
CA ILE A 145 -4.56 3.15 -27.02
C ILE A 145 -5.42 4.13 -27.81
N VAL A 146 -4.79 5.06 -28.54
CA VAL A 146 -5.51 6.04 -29.39
C VAL A 146 -6.14 5.37 -30.60
N ARG A 147 -5.39 4.51 -31.31
CA ARG A 147 -5.81 3.86 -32.55
C ARG A 147 -7.03 2.95 -32.34
N TYR A 148 -7.07 2.24 -31.22
CA TYR A 148 -8.15 1.31 -30.90
C TYR A 148 -9.23 1.93 -30.02
N ASP A 149 -9.16 3.25 -29.76
CA ASP A 149 -10.11 3.99 -28.93
C ASP A 149 -10.34 3.32 -27.55
N LEU A 150 -9.25 2.90 -26.92
CA LEU A 150 -9.33 2.23 -25.62
C LEU A 150 -9.71 3.27 -24.55
N PRO A 151 -10.70 2.98 -23.67
CA PRO A 151 -11.19 3.93 -22.67
C PRO A 151 -10.26 3.98 -21.45
N LEU A 152 -8.99 4.35 -21.67
CA LEU A 152 -7.94 4.43 -20.66
C LEU A 152 -7.58 5.90 -20.41
N GLU A 153 -7.80 6.38 -19.19
CA GLU A 153 -7.57 7.78 -18.83
C GLU A 153 -6.14 8.08 -18.42
N VAL A 154 -5.44 7.09 -17.84
CA VAL A 154 -4.09 7.25 -17.28
C VAL A 154 -3.10 6.31 -17.97
N VAL A 155 -1.91 6.81 -18.28
CA VAL A 155 -0.75 6.03 -18.71
C VAL A 155 0.28 6.10 -17.59
N VAL A 156 0.46 4.99 -16.88
CA VAL A 156 1.39 4.87 -15.75
C VAL A 156 2.71 4.31 -16.25
N ILE A 157 3.76 5.11 -16.07
CA ILE A 157 5.14 4.70 -16.27
C ILE A 157 5.60 4.11 -14.93
N ASP A 158 5.68 2.79 -14.89
CA ASP A 158 6.06 2.04 -13.69
C ASP A 158 7.58 1.96 -13.51
N ASP A 159 8.03 1.19 -12.52
CA ASP A 159 9.44 0.93 -12.22
C ASP A 159 10.26 0.56 -13.47
N GLY A 160 11.46 1.15 -13.63
CA GLY A 160 12.39 0.89 -14.72
C GLY A 160 12.92 2.14 -15.44
N TYR A 161 12.31 3.31 -15.20
CA TYR A 161 12.75 4.58 -15.82
C TYR A 161 13.95 5.22 -15.12
N GLN A 162 14.07 4.99 -13.81
CA GLN A 162 15.13 5.53 -12.96
C GLN A 162 16.36 4.63 -12.97
N THR A 163 17.53 5.22 -12.76
CA THR A 163 18.81 4.50 -12.67
C THR A 163 18.96 3.65 -11.40
N ALA A 164 18.34 4.06 -10.30
CA ALA A 164 18.29 3.31 -9.04
C ALA A 164 17.06 3.75 -8.21
N ILE A 165 16.56 2.86 -7.35
CA ILE A 165 15.55 3.24 -6.34
C ILE A 165 16.16 4.32 -5.43
N GLY A 166 15.46 5.44 -5.27
CA GLY A 166 15.96 6.62 -4.55
C GLY A 166 16.46 7.75 -5.47
N ASP A 167 16.91 7.43 -6.69
CA ASP A 167 17.45 8.39 -7.65
C ASP A 167 16.43 8.80 -8.73
N TRP A 168 15.25 9.25 -8.30
CA TRP A 168 14.06 9.45 -9.15
C TRP A 168 14.20 10.45 -10.29
N PHE A 169 15.20 11.33 -10.23
CA PHE A 169 15.49 12.32 -11.28
C PHE A 169 16.62 11.90 -12.22
N SER A 170 17.32 10.81 -11.94
CA SER A 170 18.33 10.22 -12.80
C SER A 170 17.70 9.10 -13.62
N LEU A 171 17.42 9.40 -14.89
CA LEU A 171 16.83 8.45 -15.82
C LEU A 171 17.89 7.61 -16.52
N ASP A 172 17.55 6.36 -16.82
CA ASP A 172 18.37 5.50 -17.66
C ASP A 172 18.45 6.12 -19.08
N PRO A 173 19.64 6.53 -19.55
CA PRO A 173 19.80 7.22 -20.83
C PRO A 173 19.60 6.31 -22.04
N ASP A 174 19.70 4.98 -21.89
CA ASP A 174 19.45 4.03 -22.98
C ASP A 174 17.94 3.82 -23.15
N LYS A 175 17.17 3.83 -22.05
CA LYS A 175 15.70 3.70 -22.05
C LYS A 175 14.99 5.02 -22.34
N PHE A 176 15.53 6.14 -21.83
CA PHE A 176 14.96 7.49 -21.92
C PHE A 176 16.01 8.52 -22.38
N PRO A 177 16.55 8.41 -23.61
CA PRO A 177 17.65 9.26 -24.10
C PRO A 177 17.32 10.75 -24.19
N GLN A 178 16.03 11.09 -24.29
CA GLN A 178 15.53 12.47 -24.33
C GLN A 178 14.90 12.90 -22.99
N GLY A 179 15.10 12.11 -21.94
CA GLY A 179 14.44 12.25 -20.65
C GLY A 179 12.93 11.95 -20.70
N MET A 180 12.25 12.23 -19.58
CA MET A 180 10.82 11.94 -19.41
C MET A 180 9.89 12.91 -20.16
N GLY A 181 10.37 14.13 -20.43
CA GLY A 181 9.55 15.24 -20.94
C GLY A 181 8.78 14.91 -22.22
N PRO A 182 9.44 14.41 -23.28
CA PRO A 182 8.76 14.06 -24.54
C PRO A 182 7.64 13.03 -24.39
N VAL A 183 7.84 12.01 -23.55
CA VAL A 183 6.85 10.97 -23.27
C VAL A 183 5.62 11.57 -22.58
N VAL A 184 5.84 12.37 -21.53
CA VAL A 184 4.77 13.06 -20.80
C VAL A 184 3.96 13.99 -21.71
N GLU A 185 4.64 14.74 -22.58
CA GLU A 185 3.99 15.62 -23.54
C GLU A 185 3.18 14.85 -24.59
N ALA A 186 3.67 13.69 -25.06
CA ALA A 186 2.91 12.83 -25.96
C ALA A 186 1.62 12.31 -25.30
N ILE A 187 1.72 11.82 -24.05
CA ILE A 187 0.56 11.35 -23.26
C ILE A 187 -0.48 12.47 -23.12
N ARG A 188 -0.05 13.68 -22.76
CA ARG A 188 -0.94 14.84 -22.63
C ARG A 188 -1.59 15.24 -23.95
N ARG A 189 -0.84 15.25 -25.06
CA ARG A 189 -1.36 15.58 -26.40
C ARG A 189 -2.38 14.55 -26.90
N ALA A 190 -2.21 13.29 -26.52
CA ALA A 190 -3.21 12.25 -26.77
C ALA A 190 -4.49 12.45 -25.94
N GLY A 191 -4.52 13.40 -24.99
CA GLY A 191 -5.64 13.65 -24.09
C GLY A 191 -5.71 12.68 -22.91
N ARG A 192 -4.57 12.11 -22.50
CA ARG A 192 -4.43 11.12 -21.42
C ARG A 192 -3.65 11.76 -20.27
N ARG A 193 -3.77 11.21 -19.07
CA ARG A 193 -3.05 11.67 -17.88
C ARG A 193 -1.78 10.85 -17.68
N PRO A 194 -0.60 11.48 -17.52
CA PRO A 194 0.61 10.77 -17.15
C PRO A 194 0.57 10.39 -15.65
N GLY A 195 0.88 9.14 -15.34
CA GLY A 195 1.16 8.65 -13.99
C GLY A 195 2.60 8.15 -13.91
N ILE A 196 3.18 8.19 -12.71
CA ILE A 196 4.55 7.71 -12.47
C ILE A 196 4.61 6.94 -11.17
N TRP A 197 5.35 5.83 -11.18
CA TRP A 197 5.62 5.03 -10.00
C TRP A 197 6.83 5.56 -9.25
N THR A 198 6.81 5.49 -7.91
CA THR A 198 7.98 5.71 -7.06
C THR A 198 7.87 4.84 -5.80
N ALA A 199 9.01 4.51 -5.19
CA ALA A 199 9.11 3.91 -3.85
C ALA A 199 9.76 4.92 -2.89
N PRO A 200 9.04 5.99 -2.48
CA PRO A 200 9.64 7.22 -1.96
C PRO A 200 10.38 7.08 -0.62
N PHE A 201 10.16 5.99 0.11
CA PHE A 201 10.83 5.71 1.39
C PHE A 201 11.92 4.63 1.28
N GLY A 202 12.19 4.13 0.08
CA GLY A 202 13.27 3.19 -0.20
C GLY A 202 14.40 3.85 -0.99
N ALA A 203 15.61 3.32 -0.81
CA ALA A 203 16.73 3.56 -1.72
C ALA A 203 17.49 2.24 -1.92
N ALA A 204 18.04 2.06 -3.12
CA ALA A 204 18.95 0.95 -3.39
C ALA A 204 20.34 1.27 -2.79
N GLU A 205 21.09 0.22 -2.42
CA GLU A 205 22.43 0.35 -1.83
C GLU A 205 23.42 1.07 -2.78
N ASP A 206 23.23 0.93 -4.09
CA ASP A 206 24.02 1.56 -5.15
C ASP A 206 23.49 2.93 -5.61
N SER A 207 22.41 3.43 -4.99
CA SER A 207 21.89 4.77 -5.29
C SER A 207 22.81 5.87 -4.77
N ARG A 208 22.81 7.02 -5.46
CA ARG A 208 23.50 8.22 -4.97
C ARG A 208 22.91 8.71 -3.66
N LEU A 209 21.59 8.63 -3.52
CA LEU A 209 20.91 8.98 -2.26
C LEU A 209 21.50 8.23 -1.06
N PHE A 210 21.74 6.91 -1.20
CA PHE A 210 22.34 6.11 -0.14
C PHE A 210 23.81 6.47 0.14
N ALA A 211 24.59 6.69 -0.92
CA ALA A 211 26.00 7.06 -0.81
C ALA A 211 26.21 8.46 -0.19
N ASP A 212 25.39 9.43 -0.59
CA ASP A 212 25.53 10.84 -0.20
C ASP A 212 24.88 11.14 1.16
N HIS A 213 23.84 10.38 1.55
CA HIS A 213 23.06 10.60 2.77
C HIS A 213 22.83 9.31 3.60
N PRO A 214 23.89 8.59 4.00
CA PRO A 214 23.75 7.35 4.77
C PRO A 214 23.13 7.55 6.17
N ASP A 215 23.07 8.79 6.65
CA ASP A 215 22.45 9.19 7.92
C ASP A 215 20.91 9.32 7.84
N TRP A 216 20.32 9.34 6.64
CA TRP A 216 18.86 9.42 6.46
C TRP A 216 18.15 8.07 6.65
N PHE A 217 18.91 6.97 6.61
CA PHE A 217 18.35 5.62 6.61
C PHE A 217 18.10 5.10 8.02
N LEU A 218 16.98 4.39 8.19
CA LEU A 218 16.66 3.69 9.42
C LEU A 218 17.77 2.67 9.73
N ARG A 219 18.19 2.63 10.99
CA ARG A 219 19.21 1.71 11.49
C ARG A 219 18.62 0.78 12.53
N ASP A 220 19.09 -0.46 12.53
CA ASP A 220 18.76 -1.44 13.56
C ASP A 220 19.53 -1.18 14.87
N GLU A 221 19.33 -2.05 15.86
CA GLU A 221 20.01 -1.97 17.17
C GLU A 221 21.54 -2.12 17.08
N ALA A 222 22.05 -2.76 16.02
CA ALA A 222 23.49 -2.87 15.76
C ALA A 222 24.05 -1.62 15.06
N GLY A 223 23.18 -0.68 14.66
CA GLY A 223 23.55 0.51 13.92
C GLY A 223 23.65 0.28 12.41
N GLU A 224 23.23 -0.89 11.91
CA GLU A 224 23.28 -1.23 10.49
C GLU A 224 22.00 -0.75 9.78
N PRO A 225 22.09 -0.33 8.50
CA PRO A 225 20.91 0.04 7.72
C PRO A 225 19.88 -1.09 7.65
N VAL A 226 18.61 -0.76 7.89
CA VAL A 226 17.51 -1.74 7.81
C VAL A 226 17.24 -2.08 6.35
N GLY A 227 17.59 -3.31 5.95
CA GLY A 227 17.28 -3.84 4.62
C GLY A 227 15.80 -4.26 4.51
N VAL A 228 15.13 -3.82 3.44
CA VAL A 228 13.82 -4.31 3.05
C VAL A 228 14.01 -5.37 1.97
N ALA A 229 13.50 -6.58 2.17
CA ALA A 229 13.55 -7.61 1.14
C ALA A 229 12.66 -7.19 -0.02
N THR A 230 13.26 -6.86 -1.18
CA THR A 230 12.52 -6.66 -2.42
C THR A 230 12.30 -8.02 -3.09
N MET A 231 11.05 -8.32 -3.45
CA MET A 231 10.76 -9.41 -4.38
C MET A 231 11.07 -8.92 -5.79
N SER A 232 12.33 -9.03 -6.24
CA SER A 232 12.58 -9.03 -7.69
C SER A 232 12.09 -10.37 -8.25
N PRO A 233 11.18 -10.39 -9.23
CA PRO A 233 10.94 -11.62 -9.98
C PRO A 233 12.26 -11.96 -10.66
N SER A 234 12.87 -13.08 -10.26
CA SER A 234 14.03 -13.64 -10.94
C SER A 234 13.68 -13.78 -12.41
N ALA A 235 14.39 -13.05 -13.28
CA ALA A 235 14.40 -13.31 -14.70
C ALA A 235 14.95 -14.74 -14.90
N THR A 236 14.06 -15.68 -15.22
CA THR A 236 14.41 -17.00 -15.75
C THR A 236 14.71 -16.91 -17.22
#